data_AF-A0A938H597-F1
#
_entry.id   AF-A0A938H597-F1
#
_cell.length_a   1.000
_cell.length_b   1.000
_cell.length_c   1.000
_cell.angle_alpha   90.00
_cell.angle_beta   90.00
_cell.angle_gamma   90.00
#
_symmetry.space_group_name_H-M   'P 1'
#
loop_
_entity.id
_entity.type
_entity.pdbx_description
1 polymer ?
#
loop_
_entity_poly.entity_id
_entity_poly.type
_entity_poly.pdbx_seq_one_letter_code
_entity_poly.pdbx_strand_id
1 'polypeptide(L)' 'MNFDKWAALGAQGVAGGTIVAWLAFVYVTRPVSSGGIDGVLHLSLAAASFVPFAMISATHAWFAQQLKAGRSVIRG' A
#
# COMPACT_ATOMS: atom_id res chain seq x y z
N MET A 1 5.46 10.37 -25.01
CA MET A 1 4.20 9.93 -24.36
C MET A 1 4.30 8.54 -23.71
N ASN A 2 5.48 7.91 -23.59
CA ASN A 2 5.62 6.56 -23.03
C ASN A 2 6.02 6.55 -21.54
N PHE A 3 6.85 7.50 -21.09
CA PHE A 3 7.34 7.54 -19.71
C PHE A 3 6.22 7.65 -18.67
N ASP A 4 5.29 8.60 -18.84
CA ASP A 4 4.19 8.82 -17.88
C ASP A 4 3.30 7.58 -17.70
N LYS A 5 3.09 6.80 -18.77
CA LYS A 5 2.34 5.54 -18.72
C LYS A 5 3.09 4.44 -17.96
N TRP A 6 4.40 4.31 -18.19
CA TRP A 6 5.24 3.37 -17.45
C TRP A 6 5.37 3.75 -15.97
N ALA A 7 5.53 5.04 -15.68
CA ALA A 7 5.56 5.57 -14.32
C ALA A 7 4.21 5.35 -13.61
N ALA A 8 3.08 5.55 -14.30
CA ALA A 8 1.76 5.26 -13.74
C ALA A 8 1.59 3.77 -13.43
N LEU A 9 2.04 2.88 -14.32
CA LEU A 9 2.01 1.43 -14.09
C LEU A 9 2.87 1.05 -12.87
N GLY A 10 4.08 1.60 -12.76
CA GLY A 10 4.96 1.39 -11.61
C GLY A 10 4.32 1.85 -10.31
N ALA A 11 3.72 3.05 -10.30
CA ALA A 11 3.02 3.58 -9.14
C ALA A 11 1.80 2.72 -8.75
N GLN A 12 1.03 2.20 -9.70
CA GLN A 12 -0.04 1.23 -9.40
C GLN A 12 0.51 -0.08 -8.85
N GLY A 13 1.64 -0.56 -9.37
CA GLY A 13 2.32 -1.75 -8.87
C GLY A 13 2.76 -1.58 -7.42
N VAL A 14 3.33 -0.42 -7.06
CA VAL A 14 3.66 -0.10 -5.67
C VAL A 14 2.42 -0.04 -4.80
N ALA A 15 1.35 0.65 -5.25
CA ALA A 15 0.12 0.76 -4.48
C ALA A 15 -0.49 -0.60 -4.13
N GLY A 16 -0.57 -1.51 -5.09
CA GLY A 16 -1.03 -2.88 -4.86
C GLY A 16 -0.06 -3.69 -4.02
N GLY A 17 1.24 -3.63 -4.35
CA GLY A 17 2.30 -4.35 -3.66
C GLY A 17 2.41 -4.00 -2.18
N THR A 18 2.20 -2.73 -1.81
CA THR A 18 2.16 -2.28 -0.42
C THR A 18 1.02 -2.92 0.36
N ILE A 19 -0.19 -3.03 -0.21
CA ILE A 19 -1.31 -3.71 0.47
C ILE A 19 -1.03 -5.20 0.62
N VAL A 20 -0.48 -5.84 -0.41
CA VAL A 20 -0.07 -7.25 -0.35
C VAL A 20 1.00 -7.46 0.74
N ALA A 21 1.97 -6.57 0.84
CA ALA A 21 2.99 -6.62 1.89
C ALA A 21 2.39 -6.48 3.29
N TRP A 22 1.39 -5.61 3.47
CA TRP A 22 0.66 -5.50 4.73
C TRP A 22 -0.10 -6.78 5.07
N LEU A 23 -0.82 -7.36 4.11
CA LEU A 23 -1.51 -8.65 4.31
C LEU A 23 -0.55 -9.77 4.66
N ALA A 24 0.63 -9.82 4.03
CA ALA A 24 1.68 -10.78 4.36
C ALA A 24 2.22 -10.56 5.78
N PHE A 25 2.43 -9.31 6.19
CA PHE A 25 2.83 -8.98 7.57
C PHE A 25 1.80 -9.45 8.61
N VAL A 26 0.50 -9.17 8.37
CA VAL A 26 -0.58 -9.66 9.24
C VAL A 26 -0.58 -11.19 9.28
N TYR A 27 -0.48 -11.84 8.14
CA TYR A 27 -0.44 -13.30 8.08
C TYR A 27 0.73 -13.91 8.86
N VAL A 28 1.93 -13.34 8.74
CA VAL A 28 3.14 -13.84 9.43
C VAL A 28 3.09 -13.59 10.93
N THR A 29 2.45 -12.50 11.37
CA THR A 29 2.34 -12.14 12.79
C THR A 29 1.11 -12.74 13.48
N ARG A 30 0.37 -13.61 12.81
CA ARG A 30 -0.84 -14.23 13.38
C ARG A 30 -0.51 -15.08 14.62
N PRO A 31 -1.43 -15.18 15.59
CA PRO A 31 -1.25 -16.06 16.73
C PRO A 31 -1.14 -17.52 16.29
N VAL A 32 -0.22 -18.26 16.91
CA VAL A 32 -0.02 -19.70 16.69
C VAL A 32 0.07 -20.46 18.01
N SER A 33 -0.26 -21.74 18.00
CA SER A 33 -0.39 -22.58 19.20
C SER A 33 0.94 -22.88 19.90
N SER A 34 2.08 -22.64 19.27
CA SER A 34 3.42 -22.93 19.79
C SER A 34 4.01 -21.82 20.68
N GLY A 35 3.23 -20.79 21.03
CA GLY A 35 3.73 -19.57 21.65
C GLY A 35 4.15 -18.52 20.63
N GLY A 36 4.07 -17.24 21.00
CA GLY A 36 4.31 -16.10 20.11
C GLY A 36 3.42 -14.90 20.42
N ILE A 37 3.03 -14.16 19.37
CA ILE A 37 2.15 -12.99 19.45
C ILE A 37 0.74 -13.46 19.85
N ASP A 38 0.21 -12.93 20.96
CA ASP A 38 -1.18 -13.18 21.38
C ASP A 38 -2.18 -12.42 20.49
N GLY A 39 -3.47 -12.76 20.59
CA GLY A 39 -4.52 -12.17 19.75
C GLY A 39 -4.67 -10.65 19.89
N VAL A 40 -4.44 -10.10 21.08
CA VAL A 40 -4.53 -8.66 21.34
C VAL A 40 -3.34 -7.93 20.73
N LEU A 41 -2.13 -8.46 20.90
CA LEU A 41 -0.92 -7.93 20.27
C LEU A 41 -1.00 -8.01 18.75
N HIS A 42 -1.49 -9.13 18.21
CA HIS A 42 -1.67 -9.29 16.77
C HIS A 42 -2.63 -8.24 16.21
N LEU A 43 -3.80 -8.06 16.84
CA LEU A 43 -4.77 -7.05 16.44
C LEU A 43 -4.19 -5.63 16.52
N SER A 44 -3.46 -5.34 17.60
CA SER A 44 -2.82 -4.03 17.81
C SER A 44 -1.76 -3.74 16.73
N LEU A 45 -0.93 -4.73 16.40
CA LEU A 45 0.07 -4.61 15.33
C LEU A 45 -0.57 -4.44 13.96
N ALA A 46 -1.61 -5.21 13.65
CA ALA A 46 -2.35 -5.09 12.40
C ALA A 46 -2.98 -3.70 12.25
N ALA A 47 -3.63 -3.20 13.31
CA ALA A 47 -4.27 -1.89 13.31
C ALA A 47 -3.25 -0.73 13.22
N ALA A 48 -2.20 -0.76 14.04
CA ALA A 48 -1.19 0.29 14.06
C ALA A 48 -0.39 0.36 12.76
N SER A 49 -0.14 -0.79 12.12
CA SER A 49 0.55 -0.86 10.83
C SER A 49 -0.36 -0.56 9.64
N PHE A 50 -1.68 -0.74 9.74
CA PHE A 50 -2.56 -0.52 8.59
C PHE A 50 -2.49 0.90 8.05
N VAL A 51 -2.52 1.91 8.94
CA VAL A 51 -2.51 3.33 8.56
C VAL A 51 -1.30 3.69 7.67
N PRO A 52 -0.03 3.43 8.07
CA PRO A 52 1.11 3.78 7.22
C PRO A 52 1.09 3.05 5.87
N PHE A 53 0.73 1.76 5.82
CA PHE A 53 0.66 1.01 4.57
C PHE A 53 -0.47 1.52 3.65
N ALA A 54 -1.64 1.84 4.22
CA ALA A 54 -2.76 2.41 3.51
C ALA A 54 -2.41 3.79 2.94
N MET A 55 -1.70 4.64 3.71
CA MET A 55 -1.24 5.94 3.24
C MET A 55 -0.24 5.82 2.07
N ILE A 56 0.74 4.91 2.16
CA ILE A 56 1.70 4.68 1.08
C ILE A 56 0.97 4.21 -0.19
N SER A 57 0.03 3.26 -0.03
CA SER A 57 -0.76 2.74 -1.15
C SER A 57 -1.63 3.84 -1.79
N ALA A 58 -2.37 4.60 -0.98
CA ALA A 58 -3.21 5.70 -1.44
C ALA A 58 -2.41 6.78 -2.16
N THR A 59 -1.24 7.15 -1.64
CA THR A 59 -0.36 8.16 -2.26
C THR A 59 0.09 7.72 -3.65
N HIS A 60 0.50 6.46 -3.81
CA HIS A 60 0.93 5.93 -5.10
C HIS A 60 -0.24 5.74 -6.08
N ALA A 61 -1.42 5.35 -5.58
CA ALA A 61 -2.63 5.29 -6.39
C ALA A 61 -3.03 6.68 -6.91
N TRP A 62 -2.99 7.70 -6.05
CA TRP A 62 -3.28 9.08 -6.41
C TRP A 62 -2.25 9.65 -7.39
N PHE A 63 -0.96 9.37 -7.18
CA PHE A 63 0.09 9.75 -8.13
C PHE A 63 -0.08 9.08 -9.49
N ALA A 64 -0.44 7.79 -9.53
CA ALA A 64 -0.74 7.09 -10.77
C ALA A 64 -1.92 7.71 -11.53
N GLN A 65 -2.96 8.16 -10.81
CA GLN A 65 -4.10 8.87 -11.41
C GLN A 65 -3.66 10.20 -12.04
N GLN A 66 -2.81 10.98 -11.36
CA GLN A 66 -2.27 12.23 -11.90
C GLN A 66 -1.46 12.01 -13.18
N LEU A 67 -0.59 10.99 -13.18
CA LEU A 67 0.20 10.62 -14.35
C LEU A 67 -0.67 10.17 -15.53
N LYS A 68 -1.78 9.47 -15.26
CA LYS A 68 -2.75 9.05 -16.28
C LYS A 68 -3.59 10.20 -16.81
N ALA A 69 -3.97 11.15 -15.96
CA ALA A 69 -4.74 12.34 -16.34
C ALA A 69 -3.93 13.32 -17.20
N GLY A 70 -2.60 13.31 -17.07
CA GLY A 70 -1.70 14.12 -17.89
C GLY A 70 -1.66 15.61 -17.50
N ARG A 71 -0.74 16.35 -18.13
CA ARG A 71 -0.38 17.76 -17.84
C ARG A 71 -1.52 18.79 -17.90
N SER A 72 -2.74 18.43 -18.31
CA SER A 72 -3.87 19.37 -18.46
C SER A 72 -4.49 19.83 -17.14
N VAL A 73 -4.28 19.11 -16.03
CA VAL A 73 -4.85 19.48 -14.72
C VAL A 73 -3.93 20.41 -13.92
N ILE A 74 -2.63 20.45 -14.22
CA ILE A 74 -1.62 21.21 -13.46
C ILE A 74 -1.46 22.67 -13.97
N ARG A 75 -2.06 23.01 -15.12
CA ARG A 75 -1.98 24.34 -15.75
C ARG A 75 -3.30 25.14 -15.71
N GLY A 76 -4.22 24.79 -14.81
CA GLY A 76 -5.35 25.67 -14.48
C GLY A 76 -4.86 26.97 -13.88
#